data_AF-A0A9X2Y0L5-F1
#
_entry.id   AF-A0A9X2Y0L5-F1
#
_cell.length_a   1.000
_cell.length_b   1.000
_cell.length_c   1.000
_cell.angle_alpha   90.00
_cell.angle_beta   90.00
_cell.angle_gamma   90.00
#
_symmetry.space_group_name_H-M   'P 1'
#
loop_
_entity.id
_entity.type
_entity.pdbx_description
1 polymer ?
#
loop_
_entity_poly.entity_id
_entity_poly.type
_entity_poly.pdbx_seq_one_letter_code
_entity_poly.pdbx_strand_id
1 'polypeptide(L)'
;MPYYLTPVAELPYPHTMGERPLQDGTRSNCPLALEAVLRTRGQHPGQDGYRELFTNDAISARRQACDVHAGNWTVVLPAVTAFLEPSPANADTADKAHAARHHAPFADLAAADPRLTLALLSYSGSLRVYTNGHGQRETIGQHRIWRARTAGVCALPVWFDATTVRPPRDAVLLQRG
;
A
#
# COMPACT_ATOMS: atom_id res chain seq x y z
N MET A 1 4.04 -13.90 10.37
CA MET A 1 4.35 -13.59 8.95
C MET A 1 5.31 -12.41 8.89
N PRO A 2 6.50 -12.56 8.29
CA PRO A 2 7.53 -11.51 8.31
C PRO A 2 7.20 -10.35 7.37
N TYR A 3 7.35 -9.14 7.88
CA TYR A 3 7.37 -7.88 7.15
C TYR A 3 8.81 -7.57 6.76
N TYR A 4 8.98 -7.16 5.52
CA TYR A 4 10.23 -6.70 4.96
C TYR A 4 10.08 -5.26 4.52
N LEU A 5 11.03 -4.41 4.90
CA LEU A 5 11.19 -3.10 4.29
C LEU A 5 11.69 -3.34 2.86
N THR A 6 10.82 -3.08 1.90
CA THR A 6 11.06 -3.44 0.50
C THR A 6 11.15 -2.17 -0.34
N PRO A 7 12.17 -2.03 -1.22
CA PRO A 7 12.23 -0.93 -2.17
C PRO A 7 10.98 -0.86 -3.05
N VAL A 8 10.39 0.32 -3.19
CA VAL A 8 9.19 0.53 -4.03
C VAL A 8 9.45 0.21 -5.49
N ALA A 9 10.69 0.41 -5.97
CA ALA A 9 11.09 0.08 -7.32
C ALA A 9 10.93 -1.42 -7.66
N GLU A 10 11.15 -2.30 -6.67
CA GLU A 10 11.05 -3.76 -6.80
C GLU A 10 9.61 -4.29 -6.69
N LEU A 11 8.66 -3.41 -6.36
CA LEU A 11 7.28 -3.79 -6.14
C LEU A 11 6.46 -3.58 -7.43
N PRO A 12 5.44 -4.42 -7.68
CA PRO A 12 4.63 -4.31 -8.88
C PRO A 12 3.89 -2.98 -8.95
N TYR A 13 3.59 -2.53 -10.18
CA TYR A 13 2.73 -1.37 -10.36
C TYR A 13 1.30 -1.70 -9.93
N PRO A 14 0.68 -0.90 -9.06
CA PRO A 14 -0.68 -1.14 -8.61
C PRO A 14 -1.67 -1.02 -9.75
N HIS A 15 -2.64 -1.93 -9.82
CA HIS A 15 -3.82 -1.71 -10.65
C HIS A 15 -4.69 -0.59 -10.04
N THR A 16 -5.52 0.06 -10.85
CA THR A 16 -6.50 1.03 -10.35
C THR A 16 -7.53 0.31 -9.49
N MET A 17 -7.96 0.97 -8.42
CA MET A 17 -9.01 0.48 -7.53
C MET A 17 -10.34 1.12 -7.91
N GLY A 18 -11.46 0.47 -7.60
CA GLY A 18 -12.78 1.11 -7.67
C GLY A 18 -12.84 2.38 -6.82
N GLU A 19 -13.82 3.25 -7.09
CA GLU A 19 -14.04 4.44 -6.26
C GLU A 19 -14.21 4.02 -4.79
N ARG A 20 -13.44 4.67 -3.91
CA ARG A 20 -13.60 4.57 -2.47
C ARG A 20 -14.12 5.90 -1.98
N PRO A 21 -15.43 6.04 -1.74
CA PRO A 21 -15.94 7.26 -1.14
C PRO A 21 -15.32 7.45 0.24
N LEU A 22 -15.22 8.71 0.66
CA LEU A 22 -14.89 9.08 2.02
C LEU A 22 -16.00 8.59 2.97
N GLN A 23 -15.74 8.62 4.28
CA GLN A 23 -16.68 8.11 5.29
C GLN A 23 -18.05 8.82 5.27
N ASP A 24 -18.09 10.06 4.78
CA ASP A 24 -19.29 10.88 4.60
C ASP A 24 -20.02 10.64 3.26
N GLY A 25 -19.53 9.71 2.43
CA GLY A 25 -20.09 9.41 1.11
C GLY A 25 -19.55 10.31 -0.02
N THR A 26 -18.71 11.30 0.29
CA THR A 26 -18.10 12.16 -0.72
C THR A 26 -17.20 11.34 -1.65
N ARG A 27 -17.27 11.59 -2.96
CA ARG A 27 -16.38 10.92 -3.93
C ARG A 27 -14.94 11.32 -3.67
N SER A 28 -14.04 10.34 -3.67
CA SER A 28 -12.60 10.61 -3.58
C SER A 28 -12.12 11.41 -4.79
N ASN A 29 -11.21 12.35 -4.54
CA ASN A 29 -10.52 13.09 -5.60
C ASN A 29 -9.38 12.31 -6.29
N CYS A 30 -9.23 11.01 -5.99
CA CYS A 30 -8.14 10.17 -6.47
C CYS A 30 -8.07 10.10 -8.00
N PRO A 31 -6.97 10.58 -8.63
CA PRO A 31 -6.83 10.54 -10.08
C PRO A 31 -6.59 9.13 -10.64
N LEU A 32 -6.31 8.13 -9.79
CA LEU A 32 -6.16 6.72 -10.16
C LEU A 32 -7.35 5.85 -9.70
N ALA A 33 -8.49 6.46 -9.36
CA ALA A 33 -9.73 5.70 -9.26
C ALA A 33 -10.08 5.14 -10.65
N LEU A 34 -10.52 3.89 -10.70
CA LEU A 34 -10.79 3.18 -11.96
C LEU A 34 -11.73 3.99 -12.86
N GLU A 35 -12.80 4.55 -12.32
CA GLU A 35 -13.70 5.40 -13.11
C GLU A 35 -13.02 6.64 -13.69
N ALA A 36 -12.18 7.33 -12.92
CA ALA A 36 -11.45 8.51 -13.39
C ALA A 36 -10.49 8.14 -14.54
N VAL A 37 -9.84 6.98 -14.41
CA VAL A 37 -8.95 6.45 -15.44
C VAL A 37 -9.72 6.00 -16.68
N LEU A 38 -10.83 5.30 -16.52
CA LEU A 38 -11.69 4.89 -17.64
C LEU A 38 -12.30 6.09 -18.37
N ARG A 39 -12.73 7.14 -17.65
CA ARG A 39 -13.20 8.40 -18.25
C ARG A 39 -12.14 9.05 -19.13
N THR A 40 -10.87 8.92 -18.76
CA THR A 40 -9.75 9.55 -19.49
C THR A 40 -9.23 8.68 -20.63
N ARG A 41 -9.17 7.35 -20.43
CA ARG A 41 -8.52 6.42 -21.38
C ARG A 41 -9.49 5.64 -22.26
N GLY A 42 -10.79 5.65 -21.95
CA GLY A 42 -11.84 4.91 -22.68
C GLY A 42 -11.82 3.39 -22.48
N GLN A 43 -10.72 2.82 -21.96
CA GLN A 43 -10.56 1.39 -21.72
C GLN A 43 -9.68 1.11 -20.50
N HIS A 44 -9.70 -0.14 -20.04
CA HIS A 44 -8.89 -0.58 -18.91
C HIS A 44 -7.38 -0.50 -19.25
N PRO A 45 -6.51 0.07 -18.40
CA PRO A 45 -5.13 0.37 -18.78
C PRO A 45 -4.22 -0.84 -18.99
N GLY A 46 -4.52 -1.95 -18.30
CA GLY A 46 -3.58 -3.08 -18.20
C GLY A 46 -2.29 -2.71 -17.48
N GLN A 47 -1.34 -3.65 -17.39
CA GLN A 47 -0.11 -3.49 -16.60
C GLN A 47 0.77 -2.32 -17.07
N ASP A 48 0.97 -2.19 -18.38
CA ASP A 48 1.79 -1.11 -18.94
C ASP A 48 1.11 0.26 -18.79
N GLY A 49 -0.21 0.32 -18.98
CA GLY A 49 -0.96 1.55 -18.74
C GLY A 49 -0.96 1.95 -17.27
N TYR A 50 -0.97 0.99 -16.32
CA TYR A 50 -0.78 1.28 -14.90
C TYR A 50 0.61 1.81 -14.59
N ARG A 51 1.66 1.22 -15.16
CA ARG A 51 3.02 1.73 -15.04
C ARG A 51 3.10 3.20 -15.47
N GLU A 52 2.60 3.51 -16.66
CA GLU A 52 2.58 4.86 -17.21
C GLU A 52 1.86 5.86 -16.30
N LEU A 53 0.68 5.49 -15.77
CA LEU A 53 -0.07 6.36 -14.86
C LEU A 53 0.73 6.72 -13.60
N PHE A 54 1.55 5.78 -13.11
CA PHE A 54 2.37 6.01 -11.93
C PHE A 54 3.66 6.80 -12.21
N THR A 55 4.13 6.82 -13.46
CA THR A 55 5.32 7.58 -13.89
C THR A 55 4.99 8.89 -14.59
N ASN A 56 3.71 9.21 -14.77
CA ASN A 56 3.28 10.44 -15.43
C ASN A 56 3.32 11.64 -14.47
N ASP A 57 4.18 12.61 -14.78
CA ASP A 57 4.36 13.83 -14.00
C ASP A 57 3.12 14.72 -13.94
N ALA A 58 2.32 14.77 -15.02
CA ALA A 58 1.07 15.54 -15.07
C ALA A 58 0.03 15.02 -14.06
N ILE A 59 0.13 13.75 -13.65
CA ILE A 59 -0.74 13.13 -12.66
C ILE A 59 -0.08 13.15 -11.26
N SER A 60 1.22 13.37 -11.16
CA SER A 60 1.99 13.31 -9.91
C SER A 60 1.47 14.28 -8.84
N ALA A 61 1.33 15.56 -9.15
CA ALA A 61 0.85 16.57 -8.20
C ALA A 61 -0.57 16.25 -7.70
N ARG A 62 -1.46 15.79 -8.59
CA ARG A 62 -2.84 15.39 -8.24
C ARG A 62 -2.87 14.16 -7.32
N ARG A 63 -1.94 13.22 -7.51
CA ARG A 63 -1.81 12.05 -6.64
C ARG A 63 -1.39 12.46 -5.23
N GLN A 64 -0.41 13.35 -5.10
CA GLN A 64 0.06 13.84 -3.80
C GLN A 64 -1.02 14.60 -3.02
N ALA A 65 -1.91 15.30 -3.72
CA ALA A 65 -3.05 16.01 -3.12
C ALA A 65 -4.28 15.10 -2.88
N CYS A 66 -4.17 13.79 -3.08
CA CYS A 66 -5.31 12.88 -2.98
C CYS A 66 -5.74 12.64 -1.53
N ASP A 67 -7.01 12.84 -1.25
CA ASP A 67 -7.64 12.64 0.07
C ASP A 67 -7.52 11.22 0.62
N VAL A 68 -7.58 10.21 -0.25
CA VAL A 68 -7.45 8.80 0.15
C VAL A 68 -6.01 8.51 0.57
N HIS A 69 -5.02 9.20 0.03
CA HIS A 69 -3.60 8.81 0.13
C HIS A 69 -2.71 9.84 0.81
N ALA A 70 -3.33 10.91 1.30
CA ALA A 70 -2.75 11.85 2.24
C ALA A 70 -2.27 11.14 3.52
N GLY A 71 -1.37 11.82 4.21
CA GLY A 71 -0.73 11.38 5.45
C GLY A 71 0.74 11.77 5.46
N ASN A 72 1.28 11.99 6.65
CA ASN A 72 2.68 12.37 6.83
C ASN A 72 3.59 11.14 6.87
N TRP A 73 4.17 10.81 5.74
CA TRP A 73 5.08 9.67 5.60
C TRP A 73 6.34 9.75 6.45
N THR A 74 6.85 10.96 6.70
CA THR A 74 8.06 11.13 7.51
C THR A 74 7.81 10.84 8.98
N VAL A 75 6.54 10.82 9.41
CA VAL A 75 6.13 10.44 10.77
C VAL A 75 5.63 8.99 10.81
N VAL A 76 4.75 8.63 9.88
CA VAL A 76 4.06 7.33 9.90
C VAL A 76 4.98 6.15 9.57
N LEU A 77 5.86 6.28 8.57
CA LEU A 77 6.74 5.17 8.19
C LEU A 77 7.71 4.79 9.33
N PRO A 78 8.40 5.75 10.00
CA PRO A 78 9.18 5.44 11.19
C PRO A 78 8.35 4.82 12.32
N ALA A 79 7.16 5.36 12.61
CA ALA A 79 6.30 4.84 13.66
C ALA A 79 5.88 3.38 13.41
N VAL A 80 5.47 3.06 12.18
CA VAL A 80 5.12 1.67 11.78
C VAL A 80 6.34 0.75 11.85
N THR A 81 7.51 1.24 11.47
CA THR A 81 8.75 0.47 11.52
C THR A 81 9.13 0.13 12.97
N ALA A 82 9.11 1.13 13.86
CA ALA A 82 9.36 0.95 15.29
C ALA A 82 8.34 0.02 15.97
N PHE A 83 7.08 0.05 15.53
CA PHE A 83 6.05 -0.87 16.00
C PHE A 83 6.32 -2.33 15.57
N LEU A 84 6.78 -2.54 14.33
CA LEU A 84 7.01 -3.88 13.77
C LEU A 84 8.32 -4.52 14.26
N GLU A 85 9.37 -3.71 14.47
CA GLU A 85 10.72 -4.18 14.82
C GLU A 85 10.79 -5.15 16.02
N PRO A 86 10.16 -4.87 17.18
CA PRO A 86 10.22 -5.75 18.34
C PRO A 86 9.34 -7.01 18.23
N SER A 87 8.50 -7.10 17.20
CA SER A 87 7.62 -8.27 17.06
C SER A 87 8.39 -9.49 16.53
N PRO A 88 8.12 -10.71 17.02
CA PRO A 88 8.64 -11.94 16.42
C PRO A 88 8.24 -12.06 14.95
N ALA A 89 9.13 -12.58 14.08
CA ALA A 89 8.86 -12.76 12.65
C ALA A 89 7.64 -13.68 12.36
N ASN A 90 7.42 -14.66 13.23
CA ASN A 90 6.30 -15.61 13.14
C ASN A 90 4.99 -15.08 13.73
N ALA A 91 4.97 -13.90 14.37
CA ALA A 91 3.75 -13.34 14.96
C ALA A 91 2.62 -13.23 13.93
N ASP A 92 1.40 -13.56 14.38
CA ASP A 92 0.20 -13.54 13.57
C ASP A 92 -0.16 -12.11 13.15
N THR A 93 -0.72 -11.95 11.95
CA THR A 93 -1.11 -10.63 11.45
C THR A 93 -2.36 -10.10 12.14
N ALA A 94 -3.25 -10.98 12.66
CA ALA A 94 -4.40 -10.54 13.44
C ALA A 94 -3.98 -9.98 14.80
N ASP A 95 -3.01 -10.61 15.48
CA ASP A 95 -2.44 -10.10 16.74
C ASP A 95 -1.76 -8.75 16.53
N LYS A 96 -0.98 -8.59 15.46
CA LYS A 96 -0.40 -7.29 15.07
C LYS A 96 -1.49 -6.25 14.83
N ALA A 97 -2.60 -6.64 14.19
CA ALA A 97 -3.74 -5.75 13.95
C ALA A 97 -4.38 -5.27 15.24
N HIS A 98 -4.56 -6.19 16.19
CA HIS A 98 -5.08 -5.88 17.49
C HIS A 98 -4.14 -4.94 18.25
N ALA A 99 -2.85 -5.30 18.37
CA ALA A 99 -1.84 -4.50 19.07
C ALA A 99 -1.72 -3.08 18.50
N ALA A 100 -1.73 -2.92 17.18
CA ALA A 100 -1.65 -1.61 16.54
C ALA A 100 -2.88 -0.72 16.83
N ARG A 101 -4.09 -1.28 16.93
CA ARG A 101 -5.29 -0.50 17.30
C ARG A 101 -5.23 0.07 18.71
N HIS A 102 -4.40 -0.52 19.58
CA HIS A 102 -4.21 -0.11 20.96
C HIS A 102 -2.82 0.50 21.21
N HIS A 103 -2.04 0.77 20.16
CA HIS A 103 -0.70 1.31 20.29
C HIS A 103 -0.75 2.83 20.48
N ALA A 104 -0.41 3.32 21.68
CA ALA A 104 -0.52 4.74 22.04
C ALA A 104 0.16 5.70 21.03
N PRO A 105 1.39 5.43 20.53
CA PRO A 105 2.01 6.28 19.51
C PRO A 105 1.22 6.42 18.20
N PHE A 106 0.30 5.50 17.88
CA PHE A 106 -0.58 5.64 16.71
C PHE A 106 -1.83 6.46 17.01
N ALA A 107 -2.28 6.49 18.27
CA ALA A 107 -3.42 7.28 18.71
C ALA A 107 -3.11 8.79 18.72
N ASP A 108 -1.84 9.14 18.94
CA ASP A 108 -1.37 10.54 19.01
C ASP A 108 -1.09 11.16 17.60
N LEU A 109 -1.29 10.40 16.53
CA LEU A 109 -1.07 10.87 15.17
C LEU A 109 -2.19 11.79 14.66
N ALA A 110 -1.86 12.73 13.77
CA ALA A 110 -2.83 13.64 13.16
C ALA A 110 -3.89 12.86 12.35
N ALA A 111 -5.12 13.39 12.20
CA ALA A 111 -6.28 12.63 11.70
C ALA A 111 -6.10 11.82 10.39
N ALA A 112 -5.23 12.24 9.46
CA ALA A 112 -4.97 11.50 8.21
C ALA A 112 -4.01 10.29 8.40
N ASP A 113 -3.18 10.33 9.44
CA ASP A 113 -2.04 9.44 9.65
C ASP A 113 -2.43 8.05 10.21
N PRO A 114 -3.48 7.89 11.05
CA PRO A 114 -3.98 6.56 11.41
C PRO A 114 -4.41 5.74 10.20
N ARG A 115 -5.02 6.37 9.18
CA ARG A 115 -5.42 5.68 7.95
C ARG A 115 -4.20 5.19 7.16
N LEU A 116 -3.16 6.02 7.07
CA LEU A 116 -1.89 5.63 6.45
C LEU A 116 -1.21 4.49 7.22
N THR A 117 -1.19 4.56 8.56
CA THR A 117 -0.63 3.55 9.45
C THR A 117 -1.27 2.17 9.22
N LEU A 118 -2.61 2.11 9.26
CA LEU A 118 -3.36 0.87 9.00
C LEU A 118 -3.14 0.35 7.59
N ALA A 119 -3.03 1.25 6.61
CA ALA A 119 -2.77 0.87 5.23
C ALA A 119 -1.36 0.30 5.02
N LEU A 120 -0.33 0.83 5.70
CA LEU A 120 1.03 0.27 5.66
C LEU A 120 1.08 -1.11 6.29
N LEU A 121 0.37 -1.30 7.40
CA LEU A 121 0.33 -2.58 8.09
C LEU A 121 -0.45 -3.63 7.28
N SER A 122 -1.61 -3.29 6.70
CA SER A 122 -2.31 -4.17 5.74
C SER A 122 -2.44 -5.63 6.21
N TYR A 123 -2.95 -5.82 7.44
CA TYR A 123 -2.92 -7.11 8.16
C TYR A 123 -3.56 -8.29 7.42
N SER A 124 -4.55 -8.03 6.57
CA SER A 124 -5.28 -9.05 5.80
C SER A 124 -4.82 -9.18 4.35
N GLY A 125 -3.87 -8.36 3.90
CA GLY A 125 -3.48 -8.29 2.49
C GLY A 125 -2.00 -8.51 2.27
N SER A 126 -1.54 -9.77 2.24
CA SER A 126 -0.20 -10.10 1.76
C SER A 126 -0.03 -9.68 0.31
N LEU A 127 1.21 -9.39 -0.10
CA LEU A 127 1.49 -9.37 -1.53
C LEU A 127 1.50 -10.81 -2.01
N ARG A 128 0.68 -11.14 -3.00
CA ARG A 128 0.59 -12.49 -3.56
C ARG A 128 0.24 -12.45 -5.04
N VAL A 129 0.69 -13.46 -5.77
CA VAL A 129 0.39 -13.64 -7.18
C VAL A 129 -0.60 -14.77 -7.35
N TYR A 130 -1.67 -14.58 -8.12
CA TYR A 130 -2.67 -15.60 -8.40
C TYR A 130 -3.01 -15.63 -9.89
N THR A 131 -3.65 -16.71 -10.33
CA THR A 131 -4.22 -16.80 -11.69
C THR A 131 -5.71 -16.49 -11.61
N ASN A 132 -6.18 -15.49 -12.37
CA ASN A 132 -7.58 -15.10 -12.41
C ASN A 132 -8.44 -16.10 -13.21
N GLY A 133 -9.76 -15.89 -13.24
CA GLY A 133 -10.70 -16.76 -13.98
C GLY A 133 -10.50 -16.81 -15.50
N HIS A 134 -9.64 -15.95 -16.05
CA HIS A 134 -9.27 -15.90 -17.46
C HIS A 134 -7.89 -16.52 -17.74
N GLY A 135 -7.27 -17.17 -16.75
CA GLY A 135 -5.95 -17.77 -16.89
C GLY A 135 -4.78 -16.79 -16.84
N GLN A 136 -5.03 -15.51 -16.51
CA GLN A 136 -4.00 -14.47 -16.45
C GLN A 136 -3.43 -14.36 -15.03
N ARG A 137 -2.11 -14.14 -14.93
CA ARG A 137 -1.44 -13.89 -13.65
C ARG A 137 -1.68 -12.44 -13.20
N GLU A 138 -2.15 -12.28 -11.97
CA GLU A 138 -2.42 -10.99 -11.33
C GLU A 138 -1.79 -10.93 -9.95
N THR A 139 -1.64 -9.71 -9.42
CA THR A 139 -1.11 -9.47 -8.08
C THR A 139 -2.15 -8.74 -7.24
N ILE A 140 -2.33 -9.18 -5.99
CA ILE A 140 -3.18 -8.54 -4.98
C ILE A 140 -2.35 -8.14 -3.75
N GLY A 141 -2.92 -7.30 -2.88
CA GLY A 141 -2.23 -6.73 -1.71
C GLY A 141 -1.44 -5.46 -2.05
N GLN A 142 -1.78 -4.80 -3.16
CA GLN A 142 -1.02 -3.67 -3.69
C GLN A 142 -1.41 -2.30 -3.11
N HIS A 143 -2.41 -2.22 -2.22
CA HIS A 143 -2.95 -0.94 -1.74
C HIS A 143 -1.90 -0.06 -1.02
N ARG A 144 -1.00 -0.68 -0.23
CA ARG A 144 0.13 0.03 0.38
C ARG A 144 1.16 0.52 -0.65
N ILE A 145 1.34 -0.21 -1.75
CA ILE A 145 2.24 0.14 -2.86
C ILE A 145 1.67 1.35 -3.61
N TRP A 146 0.35 1.38 -3.81
CA TRP A 146 -0.36 2.54 -4.35
C TRP A 146 -0.01 3.78 -3.54
N ARG A 147 -0.17 3.71 -2.21
CA ARG A 147 0.14 4.80 -1.27
C ARG A 147 1.58 5.26 -1.42
N ALA A 148 2.52 4.33 -1.37
CA ALA A 148 3.95 4.64 -1.40
C ALA A 148 4.38 5.29 -2.72
N ARG A 149 3.92 4.76 -3.87
CA ARG A 149 4.24 5.32 -5.18
C ARG A 149 3.67 6.72 -5.38
N THR A 150 2.46 6.97 -4.89
CA THR A 150 1.84 8.31 -4.93
C THR A 150 2.59 9.31 -4.07
N ALA A 151 3.08 8.89 -2.91
CA ALA A 151 3.86 9.74 -2.02
C ALA A 151 5.34 9.88 -2.41
N GLY A 152 5.81 9.17 -3.44
CA GLY A 152 7.21 9.19 -3.86
C GLY A 152 8.18 8.56 -2.85
N VAL A 153 7.69 7.62 -2.02
CA VAL A 153 8.50 7.00 -0.96
C VAL A 153 9.37 5.89 -1.54
N CYS A 154 10.61 5.75 -1.05
CA CYS A 154 11.58 4.81 -1.61
C CYS A 154 11.38 3.35 -1.17
N ALA A 155 10.85 3.11 0.03
CA ALA A 155 10.63 1.77 0.57
C ALA A 155 9.43 1.74 1.52
N LEU A 156 8.79 0.58 1.66
CA LEU A 156 7.71 0.38 2.64
C LEU A 156 7.71 -1.03 3.25
N PRO A 157 7.10 -1.21 4.44
CA PRO A 157 6.86 -2.52 5.01
C PRO A 157 5.91 -3.34 4.12
N VAL A 158 6.34 -4.56 3.78
CA VAL A 158 5.56 -5.50 2.98
C VAL A 158 5.73 -6.89 3.55
N TRP A 159 4.63 -7.61 3.75
CA TRP A 159 4.68 -9.04 3.97
C TRP A 159 4.19 -9.78 2.71
N PHE A 160 4.84 -10.89 2.41
CA PHE A 160 4.67 -11.66 1.19
C PHE A 160 4.00 -12.99 1.51
N ASP A 161 3.11 -13.43 0.62
CA ASP A 161 2.64 -14.80 0.63
C ASP A 161 3.73 -15.70 0.03
N ALA A 162 4.47 -16.37 0.92
CA ALA A 162 5.60 -17.21 0.55
C ALA A 162 5.24 -18.37 -0.39
N THR A 163 3.95 -18.71 -0.54
CA THR A 163 3.49 -19.76 -1.46
C THR A 163 3.44 -19.29 -2.92
N THR A 164 3.38 -17.98 -3.16
CA THR A 164 3.17 -17.42 -4.52
C THR A 164 4.23 -16.40 -4.93
N VAL A 165 4.89 -15.75 -3.97
CA VAL A 165 5.88 -14.70 -4.24
C VAL A 165 6.92 -14.67 -3.13
N ARG A 166 8.19 -14.52 -3.54
CA ARG A 166 9.30 -14.32 -2.61
C ARG A 166 9.58 -12.83 -2.44
N PRO A 167 10.04 -12.39 -1.24
CA PRO A 167 10.56 -11.04 -1.08
C PRO A 167 11.70 -10.77 -2.10
N PRO A 168 11.81 -9.55 -2.63
CA PRO A 168 12.96 -9.15 -3.44
C PRO A 168 14.28 -9.31 -2.68
N ARG A 169 15.38 -9.46 -3.41
CA ARG A 169 16.72 -9.69 -2.82
C ARG A 169 17.13 -8.60 -1.83
N ASP A 170 16.77 -7.35 -2.14
CA ASP A 170 17.15 -6.17 -1.35
C ASP A 170 16.13 -5.84 -0.25
N ALA A 171 15.13 -6.71 -0.04
CA ALA A 171 14.14 -6.54 1.01
C ALA A 171 14.75 -6.88 2.38
N VAL A 172 14.66 -5.96 3.33
CA VAL A 172 15.25 -6.11 4.67
C VAL A 172 14.18 -6.58 5.66
N LEU A 173 14.42 -7.70 6.35
CA LEU A 173 13.52 -8.17 7.42
C LEU A 173 13.42 -7.11 8.52
N LEU A 174 12.19 -6.65 8.80
CA LEU A 174 11.95 -5.62 9.83
C LEU A 174 11.87 -6.21 11.24
N GLN A 175 11.27 -7.39 11.36
CA GLN A 175 11.05 -8.05 12.65
C GLN A 175 12.33 -8.69 13.14
N ARG A 176 12.90 -8.13 14.21
CA ARG A 176 14.15 -8.56 14.84
C ARG A 176 13.96 -9.17 16.24
N GLY A 177 12.71 -9.18 16.73
CA GLY A 177 12.32 -9.62 18.06
C GLY A 177 12.90 -10.97 18.48
#